data_AF-A0A6B3ENN3-F1
#
_entry.id   AF-A0A6B3ENN3-F1
#
_cell.length_a   1.000
_cell.length_b   1.000
_cell.length_c   1.000
_cell.angle_alpha   90.00
_cell.angle_beta   90.00
_cell.angle_gamma   90.00
#
_symmetry.space_group_name_H-M   'P 1'
#
loop_
_entity.id
_entity.type
_entity.pdbx_description
1 polymer ?
#
loop_
_entity_poly.entity_id
_entity_poly.type
_entity_poly.pdbx_seq_one_letter_code
_entity_poly.pdbx_strand_id
1 'polypeptide(L)'
;PAPEDIAERLGTEPGERLMRTRYVFRESGRPMMLSTSWEPLSLTGRTPVMLPEEGPLGGCGVVERMAAIETVVDNVVEEVGARPGLAEELALLGGVPGHVVIVISRTY
;
A
#
# COMPACT_ATOMS: atom_id res chain seq x y z
N PRO A 1 2.91 13.59 4.26
CA PRO A 1 1.61 14.30 4.13
C PRO A 1 0.83 13.64 2.99
N ALA A 2 -0.48 13.52 3.13
CA ALA A 2 -1.36 12.89 2.15
C ALA A 2 -1.39 13.73 0.85
N PRO A 3 -1.00 13.17 -0.31
CA PRO A 3 -1.37 13.70 -1.61
C PRO A 3 -2.89 13.76 -1.76
N GLU A 4 -3.43 14.66 -2.58
CA GLU A 4 -4.88 14.87 -2.72
C GLU A 4 -5.64 13.59 -3.10
N ASP A 5 -5.13 12.84 -4.10
CA ASP A 5 -5.72 11.58 -4.58
C ASP A 5 -5.73 10.48 -3.51
N ILE A 6 -4.69 10.44 -2.66
CA ILE A 6 -4.61 9.48 -1.55
C ILE A 6 -5.51 9.92 -0.39
N ALA A 7 -5.59 11.24 -0.13
CA ALA A 7 -6.45 11.78 0.92
C ALA A 7 -7.92 11.49 0.63
N GLU A 8 -8.36 11.71 -0.62
CA GLU A 8 -9.70 11.39 -1.10
C GLU A 8 -10.01 9.89 -0.92
N ARG A 9 -9.10 9.02 -1.36
CA ARG A 9 -9.27 7.56 -1.23
C ARG A 9 -9.36 7.06 0.22
N LEU A 10 -8.70 7.74 1.15
CA LEU A 10 -8.68 7.39 2.58
C LEU A 10 -9.74 8.14 3.40
N GLY A 11 -10.50 9.06 2.79
CA GLY A 11 -11.45 9.91 3.51
C GLY A 11 -10.79 10.82 4.55
N THR A 12 -9.54 11.23 4.31
CA THR A 12 -8.75 12.11 5.19
C THR A 12 -8.57 13.50 4.57
N GLU A 13 -8.13 14.47 5.37
CA GLU A 13 -7.81 15.80 4.83
C GLU A 13 -6.49 15.81 4.05
N PRO A 14 -6.39 16.53 2.92
CA PRO A 14 -5.12 16.74 2.24
C PRO A 14 -4.05 17.28 3.19
N GLY A 15 -2.85 16.73 3.11
CA GLY A 15 -1.75 17.10 4.01
C GLY A 15 -1.73 16.36 5.35
N GLU A 16 -2.76 15.59 5.71
CA GLU A 16 -2.75 14.74 6.90
C GLU A 16 -1.56 13.76 6.88
N ARG A 17 -1.08 13.35 8.06
CA ARG A 17 0.07 12.44 8.14
C ARG A 17 -0.37 11.00 7.91
N LEU A 18 0.29 10.35 6.95
CA LEU A 18 0.10 8.94 6.61
C LEU A 18 1.41 8.17 6.85
N MET A 19 1.29 6.90 7.22
CA MET A 19 2.37 5.92 7.08
C MET A 19 2.42 5.46 5.63
N ARG A 20 3.60 5.50 5.00
CA ARG A 20 3.81 5.00 3.63
C ARG A 20 4.80 3.85 3.62
N THR A 21 4.39 2.72 3.08
CA THR A 21 5.27 1.55 2.89
C THR A 21 5.33 1.17 1.42
N ARG A 22 6.53 0.91 0.90
CA ARG A 22 6.74 0.43 -0.48
C ARG A 22 7.24 -1.00 -0.44
N TYR A 23 6.62 -1.86 -1.23
CA TYR A 23 6.88 -3.30 -1.27
C TYR A 23 7.40 -3.72 -2.64
N VAL A 24 8.31 -4.68 -2.63
CA VAL A 24 8.73 -5.46 -3.81
C VAL A 24 8.51 -6.93 -3.49
N PHE A 25 7.53 -7.55 -4.14
CA PHE A 25 7.24 -8.97 -3.98
C PHE A 25 8.01 -9.77 -5.01
N ARG A 26 8.56 -10.90 -4.57
CA ARG A 26 9.41 -11.76 -5.39
C ARG A 26 8.84 -13.17 -5.45
N GLU A 27 8.85 -13.74 -6.66
CA GLU A 27 8.62 -15.16 -6.88
C GLU A 27 9.94 -15.79 -7.33
N SER A 28 10.40 -16.81 -6.59
CA SER A 28 11.70 -17.45 -6.83
C SER A 28 12.87 -16.46 -6.99
N GLY A 29 12.86 -15.40 -6.18
CA GLY A 29 13.88 -14.34 -6.18
C GLY A 29 13.70 -13.25 -7.24
N ARG A 30 12.78 -13.41 -8.20
CA ARG A 30 12.51 -12.42 -9.25
C ARG A 30 11.39 -11.47 -8.84
N PRO A 31 11.56 -10.13 -8.94
CA PRO A 31 10.48 -9.18 -8.69
C PRO A 31 9.32 -9.43 -9.65
N MET A 32 8.11 -9.52 -9.12
CA MET A 32 6.89 -9.77 -9.91
C MET A 32 5.76 -8.78 -9.60
N MET A 33 5.82 -8.10 -8.46
CA MET A 33 4.80 -7.11 -8.08
C MET A 33 5.42 -6.01 -7.22
N LEU A 34 4.93 -4.79 -7.41
CA LEU A 34 5.25 -3.62 -6.61
C LEU A 34 3.97 -3.15 -5.93
N SER A 35 4.09 -2.59 -4.73
CA SER A 35 2.96 -1.94 -4.08
C SER A 35 3.42 -0.72 -3.29
N THR A 36 2.58 0.31 -3.24
CA THR A 36 2.73 1.43 -2.30
C THR A 36 1.47 1.47 -1.46
N SER A 37 1.63 1.19 -0.17
CA SER A 37 0.57 1.24 0.83
C SER A 37 0.62 2.56 1.59
N TRP A 38 -0.55 3.08 1.93
CA TRP A 38 -0.74 4.27 2.73
C TRP A 38 -1.76 3.99 3.82
N GLU A 39 -1.45 4.34 5.07
CA GLU A 39 -2.33 4.13 6.20
C GLU A 39 -2.44 5.42 7.05
N PRO A 40 -3.63 5.88 7.44
CA PRO A 40 -3.80 7.08 8.25
C PRO A 40 -3.14 6.96 9.62
N LEU A 41 -2.29 7.93 10.00
CA LEU A 41 -1.74 7.96 11.37
C LEU A 41 -2.79 8.37 12.41
N SER A 42 -3.93 8.89 12.00
CA SER A 42 -5.11 9.05 12.86
C SER A 42 -5.67 7.70 13.32
N LEU A 43 -5.45 6.63 12.56
CA LEU A 43 -5.84 5.26 12.90
C LEU A 43 -4.70 4.47 13.55
N THR A 44 -3.54 4.40 12.90
CA THR A 44 -2.44 3.50 13.35
C THR A 44 -1.41 4.21 14.22
N GLY A 45 -1.42 5.53 14.30
CA GLY A 45 -0.40 6.31 15.00
C GLY A 45 -0.36 6.00 16.49
N ARG A 46 0.87 5.82 17.02
CA ARG A 46 1.12 5.48 18.43
C ARG A 46 0.49 4.15 18.88
N THR A 47 0.16 3.27 17.94
CA THR A 47 -0.27 1.89 18.21
C THR A 47 0.87 0.91 17.91
N PRO A 48 0.80 -0.34 18.38
CA PRO A 48 1.78 -1.38 18.06
C PRO A 48 1.89 -1.73 16.57
N VAL A 49 0.91 -1.33 15.74
CA VAL A 49 0.84 -1.66 14.31
C VAL A 49 1.13 -0.46 13.39
N MET A 50 1.62 0.64 13.97
CA MET A 50 1.98 1.86 13.23
C MET A 50 2.98 1.59 12.09
N LEU A 51 3.91 0.66 12.30
CA LEU A 51 4.91 0.25 11.32
C LEU A 51 4.52 -1.14 10.79
N PRO A 52 4.08 -1.26 9.52
CA PRO A 52 3.50 -2.51 9.00
C PRO A 52 4.39 -3.75 9.10
N GLU A 53 5.70 -3.56 9.07
CA GLU A 53 6.70 -4.64 9.03
C GLU A 53 7.50 -4.78 10.33
N GLU A 54 7.07 -4.11 11.41
CA GLU A 54 7.74 -4.17 12.71
C GLU A 54 6.80 -4.62 13.84
N GLY A 55 7.39 -5.01 14.96
CA GLY A 55 6.66 -5.41 16.16
C GLY A 55 6.03 -6.81 16.07
N PRO A 56 5.14 -7.16 17.03
CA PRO A 56 4.58 -8.51 17.16
C PRO A 56 3.72 -8.97 15.96
N LEU A 57 3.22 -8.02 15.17
CA LEU A 57 2.37 -8.27 13.99
C LEU A 57 3.01 -7.79 12.68
N GLY A 58 4.33 -7.54 12.70
CA GLY A 58 5.08 -7.17 11.52
C GLY A 58 4.97 -8.24 10.44
N GLY A 59 4.56 -7.85 9.23
CA GLY A 59 4.41 -8.77 8.10
C GLY A 59 3.15 -9.66 8.16
N CYS A 60 2.26 -9.45 9.13
CA CYS A 60 0.99 -10.20 9.21
C CYS A 60 -0.09 -9.68 8.26
N GLY A 61 0.15 -8.61 7.50
CA GLY A 61 -0.84 -8.02 6.59
C GLY A 61 -1.75 -6.99 7.26
N VAL A 62 -2.60 -6.34 6.46
CA VAL A 62 -3.43 -5.21 6.94
C VAL A 62 -4.54 -5.69 7.88
N VAL A 63 -5.29 -6.74 7.50
CA VAL A 63 -6.49 -7.19 8.24
C VAL A 63 -6.14 -7.58 9.68
N GLU A 64 -5.11 -8.41 9.86
CA GLU A 64 -4.63 -8.87 11.16
C GLU A 64 -4.13 -7.72 12.02
N ARG A 65 -3.42 -6.77 11.40
CA ARG A 65 -2.91 -5.59 12.10
C ARG A 65 -4.02 -4.64 12.55
N MET A 66 -5.02 -4.39 11.71
CA MET A 66 -6.16 -3.54 12.08
C MET A 66 -7.02 -4.19 13.18
N ALA A 67 -7.20 -5.50 13.12
CA ALA A 67 -7.94 -6.23 14.17
C ALA A 67 -7.29 -6.09 15.55
N ALA A 68 -5.95 -5.99 15.62
CA ALA A 68 -5.22 -5.82 16.88
C ALA A 68 -5.41 -4.45 17.54
N ILE A 69 -5.97 -3.48 16.81
CA ILE A 69 -6.36 -2.16 17.32
C ILE A 69 -7.88 -1.97 17.26
N GLU A 70 -8.62 -3.09 17.41
CA GLU A 70 -10.09 -3.13 17.46
C GLU A 70 -10.79 -2.59 16.21
N THR A 71 -10.06 -2.51 15.08
CA THR A 71 -10.59 -2.07 13.80
C THR A 71 -10.86 -3.30 12.92
N VAL A 72 -12.14 -3.59 12.71
CA VAL A 72 -12.56 -4.71 11.85
C VAL A 72 -12.60 -4.25 10.41
N VAL A 73 -11.71 -4.81 9.58
CA VAL A 73 -11.78 -4.68 8.12
C VAL A 73 -12.81 -5.69 7.61
N ASP A 74 -13.94 -5.19 7.12
CA ASP A 74 -15.08 -6.02 6.69
C ASP A 74 -15.25 -6.09 5.18
N ASN A 75 -14.65 -5.16 4.44
CA ASN A 75 -14.74 -5.05 3.00
C ASN A 75 -13.39 -4.70 2.36
N VAL A 76 -13.32 -4.86 1.05
CA VAL A 76 -12.22 -4.37 0.23
C VAL A 76 -12.77 -3.95 -1.12
N VAL A 77 -12.33 -2.80 -1.61
CA VAL A 77 -12.62 -2.32 -2.97
C VAL A 77 -11.33 -2.40 -3.78
N GLU A 78 -11.42 -3.00 -4.96
CA GLU A 78 -10.32 -3.07 -5.91
C GLU A 78 -10.75 -2.56 -7.28
N GLU A 79 -10.05 -1.54 -7.77
CA GLU A 79 -10.18 -1.06 -9.13
C GLU A 79 -8.95 -1.48 -9.94
N VAL A 80 -9.18 -2.27 -11.00
CA VAL A 80 -8.12 -2.81 -11.84
C VAL A 80 -8.04 -2.00 -13.13
N GLY A 81 -6.88 -1.39 -13.34
CA GLY A 81 -6.55 -0.64 -14.55
C GLY A 81 -5.29 -1.15 -15.21
N ALA A 82 -4.98 -0.59 -16.38
CA ALA A 82 -3.73 -0.81 -17.09
C ALA A 82 -3.18 0.52 -17.60
N ARG A 83 -1.88 0.71 -17.47
CA ARG A 83 -1.16 1.88 -18.01
C ARG A 83 0.28 1.50 -18.36
N PRO A 84 0.99 2.30 -19.17
CA PRO A 84 2.44 2.18 -19.25
C PRO A 84 3.07 2.24 -17.85
N GLY A 85 4.03 1.36 -17.59
CA GLY A 85 4.81 1.37 -16.37
C GLY A 85 5.68 2.62 -16.30
N LEU A 86 5.81 3.17 -15.10
CA LEU A 86 6.77 4.23 -14.84
C LEU A 86 8.19 3.68 -14.96
N ALA A 87 9.16 4.54 -15.27
CA ALA A 87 10.55 4.13 -15.43
C ALA A 87 11.07 3.40 -14.17
N GLU A 88 10.71 3.86 -12.97
CA GLU A 88 11.09 3.22 -11.71
C GLU A 88 10.45 1.84 -11.52
N GLU A 89 9.19 1.68 -11.92
CA GLU A 89 8.47 0.41 -11.83
C GLU A 89 9.08 -0.63 -12.77
N LEU A 90 9.32 -0.23 -14.02
CA LEU A 90 9.88 -1.10 -15.06
C LEU A 90 11.32 -1.51 -14.75
N ALA A 91 12.14 -0.60 -14.21
CA ALA A 91 13.49 -0.92 -13.77
C ALA A 91 13.50 -2.00 -12.67
N LEU A 92 12.54 -1.95 -11.73
CA LEU A 92 12.42 -2.94 -10.65
C LEU A 92 11.82 -4.26 -11.13
N LEU A 93 10.85 -4.22 -12.05
CA LEU A 93 10.17 -5.40 -12.59
C LEU A 93 10.93 -6.07 -13.75
N GLY A 94 12.03 -5.46 -14.23
CA GLY A 94 12.80 -5.97 -15.38
C GLY A 94 12.11 -5.75 -16.73
N GLY A 95 11.23 -4.75 -16.83
CA GLY A 95 10.58 -4.34 -18.07
C GLY A 95 11.41 -3.34 -18.88
N VAL A 96 10.98 -3.08 -20.12
CA VAL A 96 11.56 -2.04 -20.99
C VAL A 96 10.58 -0.87 -21.15
N PRO A 97 11.05 0.35 -21.49
CA PRO A 97 10.18 1.51 -21.62
C PRO A 97 8.95 1.25 -22.50
N GLY A 98 7.78 1.66 -22.01
CA GLY A 98 6.50 1.47 -22.70
C GLY A 98 5.79 0.14 -22.40
N HIS A 99 6.43 -0.80 -21.68
CA HIS A 99 5.73 -1.97 -21.17
C HIS A 99 4.53 -1.56 -20.29
N VAL A 100 3.41 -2.23 -20.50
CA VAL A 100 2.18 -2.01 -19.74
C VAL A 100 2.24 -2.78 -18.44
N VAL A 101 1.78 -2.15 -17.36
CA VAL A 101 1.56 -2.77 -16.05
C VAL A 101 0.08 -2.80 -15.74
N ILE A 102 -0.34 -3.83 -15.02
CA ILE A 102 -1.64 -3.86 -14.35
C ILE A 102 -1.48 -3.10 -13.04
N VAL A 103 -2.39 -2.16 -12.77
CA VAL A 103 -2.40 -1.38 -11.53
C VAL A 103 -3.70 -1.66 -10.80
N ILE A 104 -3.59 -2.05 -9.55
CA ILE A 104 -4.73 -2.31 -8.68
C ILE A 104 -4.77 -1.22 -7.62
N SER A 105 -5.80 -0.37 -7.68
CA SER A 105 -6.11 0.57 -6.60
C SER A 105 -6.97 -0.16 -5.58
N ARG A 106 -6.34 -0.62 -4.50
CA ARG A 106 -7.00 -1.32 -3.39
C ARG A 106 -7.24 -0.36 -2.22
N THR A 107 -8.44 -0.42 -1.63
CA THR A 107 -8.78 0.23 -0.35
C THR A 107 -9.51 -0.78 0.52
N TYR A 108 -9.07 -0.90 1.78
CA TYR A 108 -9.71 -1.69 2.83
C TYR A 108 -10.62 -0.79 3.67
#